data_AF-A0A132A082-F1
#
_entry.id   AF-A0A132A082-F1
#
_cell.length_a   1.000
_cell.length_b   1.000
_cell.length_c   1.000
_cell.angle_alpha   90.00
_cell.angle_beta   90.00
_cell.angle_gamma   90.00
#
_symmetry.space_group_name_H-M   'P 1'
#
loop_
_entity.id
_entity.type
_entity.pdbx_description
1 polymer ?
#
loop_
_entity_poly.entity_id
_entity_poly.type
_entity_poly.pdbx_seq_one_letter_code
_entity_poly.pdbx_strand_id
1 'polypeptide(L)'
;MNSLVGIQKLDLSSIADWFCKLLKALNIYSSMATINWMFVEGFLFHKALLSPFHINTIVYRIFYYFFGWIFPGILVIIWSLMVEKFSIVSDQPCWEGYRRSNTIFIVSLPMIICVGINFLFLINIIRILLIKLKAGNESDRATIKAIKATVLLIPLLERIEAMK
;
A
#
# COMPACT_ATOMS: atom_id res chain seq x y z
N MET A 1 11.39 44.45 19.40
CA MET A 1 10.91 44.03 18.06
C MET A 1 11.68 42.82 17.53
N ASN A 2 13.01 42.82 17.55
CA ASN A 2 13.85 41.71 17.04
C ASN A 2 13.65 40.37 17.78
N SER A 3 13.41 40.40 19.09
CA SER A 3 13.18 39.17 19.88
C SER A 3 11.82 38.53 19.59
N LEU A 4 10.77 39.33 19.31
CA LEU A 4 9.44 38.82 18.96
C LEU A 4 9.41 38.21 17.55
N VAL A 5 10.13 38.83 16.61
CA VAL A 5 10.32 38.28 15.25
C VAL A 5 11.12 36.97 15.30
N GLY A 6 12.10 36.85 16.20
CA GLY A 6 12.83 35.61 16.44
C GLY A 6 11.95 34.48 17.00
N ILE A 7 11.12 34.78 18.00
CA ILE A 7 10.20 33.82 18.63
C ILE A 7 9.18 33.32 17.59
N GLN A 8 8.56 34.22 16.82
CA GLN A 8 7.56 33.84 15.82
C GLN A 8 8.14 33.01 14.65
N LYS A 9 9.42 33.20 14.32
CA LYS A 9 10.12 32.40 13.31
C LYS A 9 10.47 30.99 13.83
N LEU A 10 10.83 30.87 15.10
CA LEU A 10 11.10 29.59 15.76
C LEU A 10 9.82 28.75 15.86
N ASP A 11 8.69 29.33 16.26
CA ASP A 11 7.41 28.63 16.35
C ASP A 11 6.93 28.12 14.99
N LEU A 12 7.03 28.94 13.94
CA LEU A 12 6.64 28.54 12.58
C LEU A 12 7.53 27.41 12.04
N SER A 13 8.83 27.46 12.32
CA SER A 13 9.77 26.41 11.88
C SER A 13 9.51 25.07 12.59
N SER A 14 9.18 25.11 13.89
CA SER A 14 8.84 23.92 14.67
C SER A 14 7.53 23.28 14.20
N ILE A 15 6.49 24.08 13.96
CA ILE A 15 5.19 23.59 13.44
C ILE A 15 5.37 22.94 12.07
N ALA A 16 6.13 23.58 11.17
CA ALA A 16 6.41 23.05 9.84
C ALA A 16 7.18 21.72 9.90
N ASP A 17 8.13 21.58 10.83
CA ASP A 17 8.90 20.35 11.02
C ASP A 17 8.01 19.18 11.47
N TRP A 18 7.21 19.38 12.51
CA TRP A 18 6.25 18.38 13.00
C TRP A 18 5.24 17.98 11.92
N PHE A 19 4.75 18.95 11.16
CA PHE A 19 3.84 18.67 10.05
C PHE A 19 4.52 17.84 8.95
N CYS A 20 5.79 18.12 8.64
CA CYS A 20 6.57 17.33 7.69
C CYS A 20 6.80 15.89 8.17
N LYS A 21 7.15 15.70 9.47
CA LYS A 21 7.27 14.38 10.09
C LYS A 21 5.94 13.60 10.00
N LEU A 22 4.81 14.26 10.31
CA LEU A 22 3.47 13.67 10.21
C LEU A 22 3.13 13.25 8.78
N LEU A 23 3.32 14.14 7.80
CA LEU A 23 3.07 13.83 6.38
C LEU A 23 3.93 12.65 5.90
N LYS A 24 5.19 12.59 6.34
CA LYS A 24 6.08 11.48 6.02
C LYS A 24 5.59 10.16 6.60
N ALA A 25 5.18 10.15 7.87
CA ALA A 25 4.59 8.98 8.52
C ALA A 25 3.29 8.55 7.81
N LEU A 26 2.42 9.50 7.46
CA LEU A 26 1.18 9.23 6.71
C LEU A 26 1.44 8.63 5.33
N ASN A 27 2.45 9.12 4.61
CA ASN A 27 2.82 8.58 3.31
C ASN A 27 3.27 7.10 3.43
N ILE A 28 4.15 6.80 4.39
CA ILE A 28 4.60 5.43 4.67
C ILE A 28 3.42 4.54 5.08
N TYR A 29 2.55 5.04 5.97
CA TYR A 29 1.34 4.33 6.38
C TYR A 29 0.42 4.03 5.20
N SER A 30 0.11 5.03 4.35
CA SER A 30 -0.77 4.84 3.20
C SER A 30 -0.23 3.78 2.24
N SER A 31 1.09 3.80 1.96
CA SER A 31 1.75 2.81 1.13
C SER A 31 1.66 1.41 1.74
N MET A 32 1.93 1.27 3.04
CA MET A 32 1.82 -0.01 3.75
C MET A 32 0.37 -0.50 3.81
N ALA A 33 -0.59 0.38 4.04
CA ALA A 33 -2.00 0.05 4.06
C ALA A 33 -2.44 -0.49 2.70
N THR A 34 -2.11 0.19 1.60
CA THR A 34 -2.43 -0.29 0.23
C THR A 34 -1.87 -1.70 -0.02
N ILE A 35 -0.64 -1.98 0.39
CA ILE A 35 -0.03 -3.32 0.24
C ILE A 35 -0.77 -4.36 1.10
N ASN A 36 -1.10 -4.04 2.35
CA ASN A 36 -1.85 -4.96 3.23
C ASN A 36 -3.29 -5.17 2.73
N TRP A 37 -3.92 -4.16 2.14
CA TRP A 37 -5.23 -4.26 1.51
C TRP A 37 -5.24 -5.24 0.36
N MET A 38 -4.23 -5.15 -0.53
CA MET A 38 -4.04 -6.13 -1.61
C MET A 38 -3.83 -7.56 -1.06
N PHE A 39 -3.11 -7.71 0.06
CA PHE A 39 -2.92 -9.01 0.71
C PHE A 39 -4.23 -9.61 1.22
N VAL A 40 -5.05 -8.81 1.91
CA VAL A 40 -6.34 -9.23 2.46
C VAL A 40 -7.30 -9.65 1.34
N GLU A 41 -7.34 -8.89 0.24
CA GLU A 41 -8.13 -9.24 -0.96
C GLU A 41 -7.62 -10.54 -1.62
N GLY A 42 -6.31 -10.71 -1.76
CA GLY A 42 -5.70 -11.93 -2.31
C GLY A 42 -6.01 -13.18 -1.47
N PHE A 43 -5.95 -13.05 -0.14
CA PHE A 43 -6.32 -14.12 0.77
C PHE A 43 -7.81 -14.46 0.71
N LEU A 44 -8.67 -13.44 0.60
CA LEU A 44 -10.13 -13.62 0.43
C LEU A 44 -10.43 -14.40 -0.85
N PHE A 45 -9.80 -14.02 -1.97
CA PHE A 45 -9.98 -14.72 -3.24
C PHE A 45 -9.53 -16.18 -3.16
N HIS A 46 -8.37 -16.45 -2.54
CA HIS A 46 -7.85 -17.81 -2.36
C HIS A 46 -8.77 -18.67 -1.49
N LYS A 47 -9.32 -18.11 -0.40
CA LYS A 47 -10.29 -18.81 0.45
C LYS A 47 -11.60 -19.10 -0.26
N ALA A 48 -12.11 -18.15 -1.06
CA ALA A 48 -13.32 -18.34 -1.86
C ALA A 48 -13.18 -19.49 -2.88
N LEU A 49 -11.97 -19.72 -3.40
CA LEU A 49 -11.69 -20.81 -4.33
C LEU A 49 -11.56 -22.18 -3.66
N LEU A 50 -11.05 -22.24 -2.42
CA LEU A 50 -10.76 -23.50 -1.72
C LEU A 50 -11.89 -23.98 -0.80
N SER A 51 -12.69 -23.08 -0.24
CA SER A 51 -13.77 -23.46 0.69
C SER A 51 -14.91 -22.44 0.70
N PRO A 52 -15.85 -22.55 -0.26
CA PRO A 52 -17.02 -21.66 -0.32
C PRO A 52 -18.00 -21.82 0.86
N PHE A 53 -17.87 -22.87 1.69
CA PHE A 53 -18.85 -23.22 2.73
C PHE A 53 -18.45 -22.90 4.18
N HIS A 54 -17.22 -22.44 4.48
CA HIS A 54 -16.74 -22.24 5.86
C HIS A 54 -16.10 -20.86 6.10
N ILE A 55 -16.81 -19.78 5.72
CA ILE A 55 -16.39 -18.42 6.06
C ILE A 55 -17.03 -18.06 7.41
N ASN A 56 -16.32 -18.29 8.52
CA ASN A 56 -16.76 -17.84 9.84
C ASN A 56 -16.77 -16.30 9.91
N THR A 57 -17.98 -15.72 9.97
CA THR A 57 -18.21 -14.33 9.57
C THR A 57 -17.49 -13.28 10.45
N ILE A 58 -17.35 -13.58 11.73
CA ILE A 58 -16.77 -12.67 12.71
C ILE A 58 -15.23 -12.70 12.68
N VAL A 59 -14.62 -13.89 12.62
CA VAL A 59 -13.16 -14.02 12.62
C VAL A 59 -12.55 -13.41 11.36
N TYR A 60 -13.20 -13.59 10.19
CA TYR A 60 -12.72 -12.94 8.97
C TYR A 60 -12.81 -11.42 9.08
N ARG A 61 -13.89 -10.89 9.69
CA ARG A 61 -14.13 -9.45 9.77
C ARG A 61 -13.08 -8.80 10.66
N ILE A 62 -12.77 -9.44 11.79
CA ILE A 62 -11.69 -9.01 12.68
C ILE A 62 -10.34 -9.06 11.95
N PHE A 63 -10.04 -10.18 11.27
CA PHE A 63 -8.81 -10.33 10.49
C PHE A 63 -8.66 -9.23 9.42
N TYR A 64 -9.73 -8.96 8.67
CA TYR A 64 -9.78 -7.97 7.61
C TYR A 64 -9.47 -6.55 8.13
N TYR A 65 -10.14 -6.10 9.19
CA TYR A 65 -9.89 -4.78 9.78
C TYR A 65 -8.53 -4.71 10.47
N PHE A 66 -8.10 -5.79 11.12
CA PHE A 66 -6.82 -5.83 11.82
C PHE A 66 -5.65 -5.73 10.84
N PHE A 67 -5.60 -6.58 9.82
CA PHE A 67 -4.49 -6.59 8.86
C PHE A 67 -4.55 -5.43 7.88
N GLY A 68 -5.74 -4.98 7.46
CA GLY A 68 -5.89 -3.88 6.51
C GLY A 68 -5.52 -2.51 7.09
N TRP A 69 -5.86 -2.24 8.35
CA TRP A 69 -5.70 -0.91 8.96
C TRP A 69 -4.82 -0.90 10.20
N ILE A 70 -5.11 -1.75 11.19
CA ILE A 70 -4.49 -1.65 12.52
C ILE A 70 -3.01 -2.06 12.45
N PHE A 71 -2.70 -3.16 11.78
CA PHE A 71 -1.35 -3.67 11.61
C PHE A 71 -0.38 -2.67 10.97
N PRO A 72 -0.67 -2.06 9.80
CA PRO A 72 0.20 -1.02 9.23
C PRO A 72 0.32 0.20 10.14
N GLY A 73 -0.75 0.58 10.85
CA GLY A 73 -0.74 1.70 11.79
C GLY A 73 0.24 1.46 12.95
N ILE A 74 0.16 0.29 13.59
CA ILE A 74 1.05 -0.10 14.69
C ILE A 74 2.51 -0.08 14.24
N LEU A 75 2.83 -0.63 13.07
CA LEU A 75 4.21 -0.66 12.56
C LEU A 75 4.77 0.74 12.32
N VAL A 76 3.97 1.64 11.72
CA VAL A 76 4.38 3.02 11.46
C VAL A 76 4.55 3.81 12.76
N ILE A 77 3.69 3.61 13.74
CA ILE A 77 3.78 4.25 15.06
C ILE A 77 5.06 3.80 15.77
N ILE A 78 5.31 2.48 15.83
CA ILE A 78 6.54 1.93 16.44
C ILE A 78 7.77 2.52 15.75
N TRP A 79 7.80 2.51 14.41
CA TRP A 79 8.91 3.08 13.65
C TRP A 79 9.11 4.57 13.95
N SER A 80 8.04 5.37 13.94
CA SER A 80 8.09 6.81 14.24
C SER A 80 8.68 7.08 15.62
N LEU A 81 8.24 6.32 16.64
CA LEU A 81 8.77 6.43 18.00
C LEU A 81 10.24 6.00 18.09
N MET A 82 10.62 4.96 17.35
CA MET A 82 12.01 4.50 17.30
C MET A 82 12.92 5.50 16.58
N VAL A 83 12.42 6.17 15.53
CA VAL A 83 13.17 7.22 14.85
C VAL A 83 13.40 8.40 15.79
N GLU A 84 12.37 8.83 16.50
CA GLU A 84 12.46 9.98 17.40
C GLU A 84 13.36 9.70 18.62
N LYS A 85 13.34 8.48 19.16
CA LYS A 85 14.07 8.15 20.40
C LYS A 85 15.49 7.63 20.20
N PHE A 86 15.77 6.90 19.12
CA PHE A 86 16.99 6.10 19.00
C PHE A 86 17.79 6.38 17.73
N SER A 87 17.27 7.19 16.81
CA SER A 87 17.93 7.42 15.53
C SER A 87 18.81 8.65 15.58
N ILE A 88 19.99 8.57 14.97
CA ILE A 88 20.94 9.69 14.80
C ILE A 88 20.32 10.83 13.96
N VAL A 89 19.23 10.54 13.24
CA VAL A 89 18.45 11.50 12.45
C VAL A 89 17.27 12.13 13.22
N SER A 90 17.16 11.93 14.55
CA SER A 90 16.15 12.61 15.38
C SER A 90 16.28 14.13 15.29
N ASP A 91 17.52 14.62 15.23
CA ASP A 91 17.87 16.04 15.24
C ASP A 91 17.82 16.66 13.83
N GLN A 92 17.59 15.85 12.79
CA GLN A 92 17.45 16.32 11.43
C GLN A 92 16.01 16.76 11.16
N PRO A 93 15.80 17.92 10.51
CA PRO A 93 14.47 18.37 10.16
C PRO A 93 13.77 17.31 9.29
N CYS A 94 12.50 17.05 9.57
CA CYS A 94 11.64 16.11 8.86
C CYS A 94 12.20 14.68 8.74
N TRP A 95 12.98 14.20 9.72
CA TRP A 95 13.67 12.90 9.65
C TRP A 95 14.41 12.74 8.31
N GLU A 96 15.10 13.79 7.89
CA GLU A 96 15.92 13.75 6.68
C GLU A 96 17.06 12.73 6.86
N GLY A 97 17.29 11.89 5.84
CA GLY A 97 18.25 10.79 5.95
C GLY A 97 17.74 9.52 6.65
N TYR A 98 16.45 9.43 7.03
CA TYR A 98 15.88 8.20 7.63
C TYR A 98 16.10 6.92 6.81
N ARG A 99 16.30 7.04 5.49
CA ARG A 99 16.60 5.87 4.63
C ARG A 99 17.98 5.27 4.88
N ARG A 100 18.92 6.05 5.42
CA ARG A 100 20.27 5.58 5.77
C ARG A 100 20.37 5.10 7.22
N SER A 101 19.36 5.38 8.05
CA SER A 101 19.36 4.95 9.43
C SER A 101 18.94 3.48 9.53
N ASN A 102 19.51 2.77 10.50
CA ASN A 102 19.19 1.35 10.71
C ASN A 102 17.73 1.15 11.17
N THR A 103 17.05 2.21 11.63
CA THR A 103 15.66 2.16 12.09
C THR A 103 14.67 1.90 10.96
N ILE A 104 15.02 2.18 9.69
CA ILE A 104 14.15 1.91 8.54
C ILE A 104 13.85 0.41 8.35
N PHE A 105 14.76 -0.46 8.80
CA PHE A 105 14.61 -1.91 8.67
C PHE A 105 13.33 -2.43 9.35
N ILE A 106 12.88 -1.79 10.43
CA ILE A 106 11.66 -2.12 11.18
C ILE A 106 10.42 -2.06 10.27
N VAL A 107 10.39 -1.15 9.31
CA VAL A 107 9.27 -0.99 8.35
C VAL A 107 9.57 -1.69 7.03
N SER A 108 10.81 -1.60 6.54
CA SER A 108 11.18 -2.16 5.24
C SER A 108 11.09 -3.67 5.21
N LEU A 109 11.51 -4.37 6.27
CA LEU A 109 11.45 -5.84 6.30
C LEU A 109 10.01 -6.37 6.16
N PRO A 110 9.04 -5.97 7.01
CA PRO A 110 7.66 -6.42 6.85
C PRO A 110 7.06 -5.96 5.51
N MET A 111 7.42 -4.77 5.01
CA MET A 111 6.96 -4.30 3.70
C MET A 111 7.44 -5.21 2.56
N ILE A 112 8.72 -5.61 2.54
CA ILE A 112 9.27 -6.50 1.51
C ILE A 112 8.60 -7.88 1.58
N ILE A 113 8.38 -8.41 2.79
CA ILE A 113 7.68 -9.69 2.98
C ILE A 113 6.25 -9.61 2.43
N CYS A 114 5.49 -8.57 2.78
CA CYS A 114 4.13 -8.36 2.28
C CYS A 114 4.10 -8.22 0.75
N VAL A 115 5.04 -7.47 0.15
CA VAL A 115 5.16 -7.35 -1.31
C VAL A 115 5.46 -8.70 -1.96
N GLY A 116 6.37 -9.49 -1.39
CA GLY A 116 6.69 -10.84 -1.88
C GLY A 116 5.48 -11.77 -1.85
N ILE A 117 4.69 -11.73 -0.77
CA ILE A 117 3.46 -12.51 -0.67
C ILE A 117 2.40 -12.03 -1.67
N ASN A 118 2.24 -10.71 -1.84
CA ASN A 118 1.35 -10.15 -2.85
C ASN A 118 1.72 -10.59 -4.28
N PHE A 119 3.01 -10.68 -4.58
CA PHE A 119 3.48 -11.20 -5.87
C PHE A 119 3.11 -12.68 -6.09
N LEU A 120 3.22 -13.50 -5.04
CA LEU A 120 2.77 -14.90 -5.10
C LEU A 120 1.25 -15.00 -5.32
N PHE A 121 0.46 -14.17 -4.64
CA PHE A 121 -0.98 -14.10 -4.89
C PHE A 121 -1.31 -13.66 -6.30
N LEU A 122 -0.60 -12.65 -6.83
CA LEU A 122 -0.77 -12.18 -8.20
C LEU A 122 -0.55 -13.32 -9.21
N ILE A 123 0.53 -14.09 -9.04
CA ILE A 123 0.81 -15.26 -9.89
C ILE A 123 -0.32 -16.28 -9.81
N ASN A 124 -0.84 -16.56 -8.60
CA ASN A 124 -1.92 -17.51 -8.41
C ASN A 124 -3.23 -17.04 -9.08
N ILE A 125 -3.57 -15.76 -8.96
CA ILE A 125 -4.74 -15.18 -9.62
C ILE A 125 -4.59 -15.27 -11.14
N ILE A 126 -3.44 -14.87 -11.68
CA ILE A 126 -3.16 -14.94 -13.13
C ILE A 126 -3.26 -16.39 -13.61
N ARG A 127 -2.69 -17.37 -12.89
CA ARG A 127 -2.80 -18.80 -13.24
C ARG A 127 -4.25 -19.27 -13.32
N ILE A 128 -5.06 -18.94 -12.32
CA ILE A 128 -6.48 -19.34 -12.27
C ILE A 128 -7.27 -18.66 -13.39
N LEU A 129 -7.02 -17.38 -13.64
CA LEU A 129 -7.62 -16.63 -14.74
C LEU A 129 -7.26 -17.28 -16.09
N LEU A 130 -5.99 -17.62 -16.31
CA LEU A 130 -5.53 -18.29 -17.52
C LEU A 130 -6.13 -19.69 -17.69
N ILE A 131 -6.27 -20.46 -16.61
CA ILE A 131 -6.93 -21.77 -16.64
C ILE A 131 -8.41 -21.63 -17.00
N LYS A 132 -9.13 -20.66 -16.40
CA LYS A 132 -10.53 -20.38 -16.74
C LYS A 132 -10.71 -19.85 -18.16
N LEU A 133 -9.83 -18.96 -18.61
CA LEU A 133 -9.79 -18.48 -20.00
C LEU A 133 -9.56 -19.62 -20.98
N LYS A 134 -8.70 -20.59 -20.63
CA LYS A 134 -8.42 -21.75 -21.47
C LYS A 134 -9.54 -22.80 -21.44
N ALA A 135 -10.22 -22.95 -20.30
CA ALA A 135 -11.36 -23.86 -20.12
C ALA A 135 -12.68 -23.32 -20.70
N GLY A 136 -12.86 -22.00 -20.80
CA GLY A 136 -14.01 -21.35 -21.45
C GLY A 136 -14.01 -21.41 -22.98
N ASN A 137 -12.97 -21.97 -23.60
CA ASN A 137 -12.75 -21.97 -25.06
C ASN A 137 -13.80 -22.72 -25.91
N GLU A 138 -14.80 -23.39 -25.32
CA GLU A 138 -15.93 -23.93 -26.09
C GLU A 138 -17.03 -22.88 -26.34
N SER A 139 -17.21 -21.83 -25.51
CA SER A 139 -18.21 -20.77 -25.72
C SER A 139 -17.68 -19.32 -25.80
N ASP A 140 -16.42 -19.06 -25.45
CA ASP A 140 -15.87 -17.69 -25.25
C ASP A 140 -15.20 -17.03 -26.46
N ARG A 141 -15.25 -17.60 -27.67
CA ARG A 141 -14.63 -16.96 -28.84
C ARG A 141 -15.21 -15.57 -29.16
N ALA A 142 -16.46 -15.31 -28.77
CA ALA A 142 -17.09 -14.00 -28.90
C ALA A 142 -16.60 -13.00 -27.84
N THR A 143 -16.51 -13.44 -26.58
CA THR A 143 -16.07 -12.61 -25.45
C THR A 143 -14.60 -12.22 -25.56
N ILE A 144 -13.73 -13.16 -25.97
CA ILE A 144 -12.30 -12.90 -26.17
C ILE A 144 -12.08 -11.92 -27.34
N LYS A 145 -12.90 -12.00 -28.40
CA LYS A 145 -12.86 -11.02 -29.50
C LYS A 145 -13.28 -9.63 -29.04
N ALA A 146 -14.33 -9.54 -28.22
CA ALA A 146 -14.79 -8.27 -27.66
C ALA A 146 -13.73 -7.65 -26.74
N ILE A 147 -13.13 -8.41 -25.84
CA ILE A 147 -12.07 -7.92 -24.94
C ILE A 147 -10.83 -7.50 -25.72
N LYS A 148 -10.42 -8.29 -26.73
CA LYS A 148 -9.26 -7.94 -27.57
C LYS A 148 -9.52 -6.67 -28.39
N ALA A 149 -10.75 -6.45 -28.84
CA ALA A 149 -11.15 -5.19 -29.47
C ALA A 149 -11.12 -4.02 -28.49
N THR A 150 -11.63 -4.18 -27.27
CA THR A 150 -11.60 -3.12 -26.24
C THR A 150 -10.17 -2.79 -25.81
N VAL A 151 -9.30 -3.79 -25.62
CA VAL A 151 -7.88 -3.58 -25.28
C VAL A 151 -7.11 -2.90 -26.41
N LEU A 152 -7.48 -3.13 -27.67
CA LEU A 152 -6.92 -2.41 -28.82
C LEU A 152 -7.47 -0.97 -28.94
N LEU A 153 -8.69 -0.74 -28.45
CA LEU A 153 -9.38 0.55 -28.53
C LEU A 153 -8.99 1.52 -27.42
N ILE A 154 -8.62 1.03 -26.22
CA ILE A 154 -8.11 1.84 -25.10
C ILE A 154 -6.91 2.73 -25.52
N PRO A 155 -5.87 2.22 -26.20
CA PRO A 155 -4.75 3.08 -26.65
C PRO A 155 -5.13 4.09 -27.74
N LEU A 156 -6.22 3.88 -28.48
CA LEU A 156 -6.74 4.85 -29.46
C LEU A 156 -7.53 5.98 -28.78
N LEU A 157 -8.26 5.67 -27.71
CA LEU A 157 -9.05 6.66 -26.97
C LEU A 157 -8.15 7.67 -26.24
N GLU A 158 -7.06 7.20 -25.64
CA GLU A 158 -6.06 8.06 -24.97
C GLU A 158 -5.38 9.06 -25.93
N ARG A 159 -5.33 8.77 -27.24
CA ARG A 159 -4.82 9.70 -28.26
C ARG A 159 -5.84 10.75 -28.71
N ILE A 160 -7.15 10.51 -28.56
CA ILE A 160 -8.20 11.44 -28.99
C ILE A 160 -8.47 12.51 -27.92
N GLU A 161 -8.36 12.17 -26.64
CA GLU A 161 -8.49 13.15 -25.55
C GLU A 161 -7.28 14.09 -25.42
N ALA A 162 -6.11 13.70 -25.95
CA ALA A 162 -4.90 14.52 -25.95
C ALA A 162 -4.86 15.63 -27.02
N MET A 163 -5.89 15.75 -27.88
CA MET A 163 -6.01 16.82 -28.90
C MET A 163 -7.13 17.84 -28.61
N LYS A 164 -7.60 17.94 -27.37
CA LYS A 164 -8.54 18.98 -26.92
C LYS A 164 -7.93 19.81 -25.79
#